data_AF-A0A9P0CZ34-F1
#
_entry.id   AF-A0A9P0CZ34-F1
#
_cell.length_a   1.000
_cell.length_b   1.000
_cell.length_c   1.000
_cell.angle_alpha   90.00
_cell.angle_beta   90.00
_cell.angle_gamma   90.00
#
_symmetry.space_group_name_H-M   'P 1'
#
loop_
_entity.id
_entity.type
_entity.pdbx_description
1 polymer ?
#
loop_
_entity_poly.entity_id
_entity_poly.type
_entity_poly.pdbx_seq_one_letter_code
_entity_poly.pdbx_strand_id
1 'polypeptide(L)'
;MQTPDESSVTQEATKLLSTEPSKLKLDTASYHETPNLALIPKPIKTNSTKSKSTNPATSATTTANAIEVSISKNLQPLPEDSSAKEPTPEVDLISILKISERLELNLGIPFTIDVQPDTRYTLQYLTQCVSLQYPDLNVKSYNYVSTFSLIGYDIVCIHAALLYCDLNKRNQRPFHSRIYTTNMNRKEFYDSLLRLNVSSRARPLINNLTSTYDEQLAQLQYTPGYAGFKFLTDFDHTIPSLLMLYAHQILASFPTNAQPNTVLTELFQQILTTKDGCSYTISNLLGGPYVSDNDTRIHENWLLTTFERIFNPVINRSLALRPSLAKLHSYFLHFV
;
A
#
# COMPACT_ATOMS: atom_id res chain seq x y z
N MET A 1 58.16 -43.84 -6.22
CA MET A 1 58.19 -43.49 -7.66
C MET A 1 56.79 -43.67 -8.22
N GLN A 2 56.37 -42.73 -9.06
CA GLN A 2 55.12 -42.63 -9.83
C GLN A 2 53.85 -42.21 -9.08
N THR A 3 53.58 -40.90 -9.21
CA THR A 3 52.28 -40.22 -9.10
C THR A 3 51.38 -40.59 -10.29
N PRO A 4 50.04 -40.70 -10.12
CA PRO A 4 49.13 -40.86 -11.24
C PRO A 4 48.67 -39.51 -11.83
N ASP A 5 48.51 -39.51 -13.15
CA ASP A 5 48.16 -38.40 -14.05
C ASP A 5 46.76 -37.81 -13.83
N GLU A 6 46.67 -36.48 -13.76
CA GLU A 6 45.44 -35.67 -13.65
C GLU A 6 44.76 -35.35 -15.00
N SER A 7 44.96 -36.16 -16.04
CA SER A 7 44.49 -35.82 -17.40
C SER A 7 43.17 -36.48 -17.84
N SER A 8 42.49 -37.25 -16.99
CA SER A 8 41.27 -37.99 -17.39
C SER A 8 39.94 -37.48 -16.82
N VAL A 9 39.93 -36.39 -16.04
CA VAL A 9 38.70 -35.90 -15.36
C VAL A 9 38.01 -34.75 -16.13
N THR A 10 38.64 -34.19 -17.15
CA THR A 10 38.13 -33.01 -17.89
C THR A 10 37.42 -33.33 -19.21
N GLN A 11 37.18 -34.59 -19.55
CA GLN A 11 36.49 -34.97 -20.81
C GLN A 11 35.04 -35.45 -20.66
N GLU A 12 34.53 -35.67 -19.44
CA GLU A 12 33.10 -35.99 -19.21
C GLU A 12 32.23 -34.76 -18.91
N ALA A 13 32.82 -33.59 -18.66
CA ALA A 13 32.07 -32.36 -18.36
C ALA A 13 31.59 -31.58 -19.61
N THR A 14 32.03 -31.96 -20.81
CA THR A 14 31.77 -31.20 -22.05
C THR A 14 30.72 -31.85 -22.97
N LYS A 15 29.97 -32.85 -22.49
CA LYS A 15 28.98 -33.60 -23.29
C LYS A 15 27.52 -33.43 -22.86
N LEU A 16 27.25 -32.53 -21.90
CA LEU A 16 25.89 -32.22 -21.41
C LEU A 16 25.36 -30.84 -21.83
N LEU A 17 26.04 -30.14 -22.75
CA LEU A 17 25.60 -28.87 -23.33
C LEU A 17 25.29 -29.00 -24.84
N SER A 18 24.31 -29.83 -25.21
CA SER A 18 23.57 -29.62 -26.48
C SER A 18 22.25 -30.40 -26.48
N THR A 19 21.21 -29.82 -25.86
CA THR A 19 19.83 -30.22 -26.14
C THR A 19 18.99 -28.96 -26.24
N GLU A 20 18.48 -28.72 -27.45
CA GLU A 20 17.63 -27.61 -27.85
C GLU A 20 16.36 -27.51 -26.98
N PRO A 21 15.93 -26.30 -26.56
CA PRO A 21 14.58 -26.13 -26.05
C PRO A 21 13.60 -25.99 -27.22
N SER A 22 12.75 -27.01 -27.31
CA SER A 22 11.62 -27.13 -28.21
C SER A 22 10.59 -26.02 -27.98
N LYS A 23 9.98 -25.61 -29.09
CA LYS A 23 8.90 -24.62 -29.25
C LYS A 23 7.80 -24.75 -28.18
N LEU A 24 7.74 -23.80 -27.25
CA LEU A 24 6.53 -23.48 -26.49
C LEU A 24 5.78 -22.36 -27.24
N LYS A 25 4.71 -22.75 -27.95
CA LYS A 25 3.74 -21.80 -28.51
C LYS A 25 3.05 -21.09 -27.35
N LEU A 26 3.28 -19.79 -27.25
CA LEU A 26 2.51 -18.91 -26.39
C LEU A 26 1.27 -18.47 -27.18
N ASP A 27 0.09 -18.96 -26.78
CA ASP A 27 -1.18 -18.50 -27.33
C ASP A 27 -1.40 -17.03 -26.93
N THR A 28 -1.14 -16.12 -27.87
CA THR A 28 -1.54 -14.72 -27.79
C THR A 28 -3.04 -14.61 -27.96
N ALA A 29 -3.78 -14.62 -26.86
CA ALA A 29 -5.16 -14.18 -26.83
C ALA A 29 -5.18 -12.63 -26.81
N SER A 30 -5.48 -12.06 -27.99
CA SER A 30 -5.81 -10.65 -28.19
C SER A 30 -7.12 -10.33 -27.47
N TYR A 31 -7.16 -9.33 -26.58
CA TYR A 31 -8.42 -8.67 -26.24
C TYR A 31 -8.19 -7.19 -25.89
N HIS A 32 -8.38 -6.35 -26.90
CA HIS A 32 -8.84 -4.97 -26.74
C HIS A 32 -10.36 -5.01 -26.58
N GLU A 33 -10.86 -4.78 -25.38
CA GLU A 33 -12.25 -4.33 -25.17
C GLU A 33 -12.22 -3.16 -24.19
N THR A 34 -12.30 -1.95 -24.75
CA THR A 34 -12.66 -0.74 -24.01
C THR A 34 -14.17 -0.74 -23.80
N PRO A 35 -14.69 -0.69 -22.56
CA PRO A 35 -16.11 -0.45 -22.36
C PRO A 35 -16.43 1.03 -22.65
N ASN A 36 -17.42 1.22 -23.53
CA ASN A 36 -18.04 2.50 -23.84
C ASN A 36 -18.46 3.23 -22.56
N LEU A 37 -17.87 4.40 -22.32
CA LEU A 37 -18.35 5.38 -21.34
C LEU A 37 -19.68 5.96 -21.85
N ALA A 38 -20.78 5.45 -21.31
CA ALA A 38 -22.11 6.03 -21.49
C ALA A 38 -22.18 7.42 -20.84
N LEU A 39 -22.89 8.29 -21.55
CA LEU A 39 -23.10 9.72 -21.29
C LEU A 39 -23.60 10.03 -19.87
N ILE A 40 -22.86 10.87 -19.16
CA ILE A 40 -23.29 11.52 -17.91
C ILE A 40 -24.13 12.77 -18.29
N PRO A 41 -25.39 12.90 -17.87
CA PRO A 41 -26.16 14.13 -18.05
C PRO A 41 -25.66 15.24 -17.12
N LYS A 42 -25.44 16.44 -17.67
CA LYS A 42 -25.05 17.65 -16.91
C LYS A 42 -26.22 18.15 -16.04
N PRO A 43 -25.95 18.66 -14.82
CA PRO A 43 -26.99 19.22 -13.95
C PRO A 43 -27.52 20.57 -14.44
N ILE A 44 -28.83 20.74 -14.30
CA ILE A 44 -29.62 21.93 -14.65
C ILE A 44 -29.35 23.04 -13.61
N LYS A 45 -29.01 24.24 -14.10
CA LYS A 45 -28.84 25.46 -13.29
C LYS A 45 -30.21 26.04 -12.93
N THR A 46 -30.53 26.16 -11.65
CA THR A 46 -31.64 26.98 -11.15
C THR A 46 -31.14 28.36 -10.73
N ASN A 47 -31.71 29.40 -11.35
CA ASN A 47 -31.42 30.81 -11.09
C ASN A 47 -32.02 31.25 -9.74
N SER A 48 -31.20 31.82 -8.86
CA SER A 48 -31.65 32.56 -7.67
C SER A 48 -31.75 34.05 -7.99
N THR A 49 -32.95 34.63 -7.88
CA THR A 49 -33.16 36.09 -7.89
C THR A 49 -33.23 36.62 -6.46
N LYS A 50 -32.32 37.55 -6.14
CA LYS A 50 -32.35 38.40 -4.95
C LYS A 50 -33.43 39.47 -5.09
N SER A 51 -34.13 39.79 -4.00
CA SER A 51 -34.73 41.11 -3.80
C SER A 51 -34.40 41.65 -2.39
N LYS A 52 -34.15 42.95 -2.36
CA LYS A 52 -33.55 43.76 -1.29
C LYS A 52 -34.49 43.95 -0.10
N SER A 53 -33.91 43.91 1.11
CA SER A 53 -34.48 44.49 2.32
C SER A 53 -33.68 45.76 2.68
N THR A 54 -34.40 46.86 2.91
CA THR A 54 -33.89 48.15 3.41
C THR A 54 -34.49 48.39 4.79
N ASN A 55 -33.64 48.52 5.80
CA ASN A 55 -33.98 49.10 7.11
C ASN A 55 -34.03 50.64 7.03
N PRO A 56 -34.76 51.28 7.94
CA PRO A 56 -34.04 52.11 8.92
C PRO A 56 -34.53 51.94 10.38
N ALA A 57 -33.58 52.12 11.31
CA ALA A 57 -33.80 52.35 12.75
C ALA A 57 -34.45 53.74 12.97
N THR A 58 -35.06 54.13 14.10
CA THR A 58 -34.67 54.02 15.52
C THR A 58 -35.81 54.56 16.39
N SER A 59 -35.77 54.31 17.72
CA SER A 59 -36.45 54.99 18.86
C SER A 59 -37.52 54.11 19.55
N ALA A 60 -37.14 53.25 20.50
CA ALA A 60 -36.85 53.55 21.92
C ALA A 60 -38.10 53.73 22.80
N THR A 61 -38.39 52.65 23.54
CA THR A 61 -38.60 52.65 25.00
C THR A 61 -39.66 53.61 25.55
N THR A 62 -40.80 53.08 26.01
CA THR A 62 -41.61 53.46 27.22
C THR A 62 -43.09 53.04 27.10
N THR A 63 -43.42 51.86 26.54
CA THR A 63 -44.83 51.39 26.49
C THR A 63 -45.02 49.88 26.75
N ALA A 64 -43.95 49.11 26.97
CA ALA A 64 -44.07 47.65 27.19
C ALA A 64 -44.54 47.27 28.61
N ASN A 65 -44.31 48.10 29.64
CA ASN A 65 -44.56 47.72 31.03
C ASN A 65 -45.99 47.98 31.54
N ALA A 66 -46.88 48.58 30.75
CA ALA A 66 -48.27 48.85 31.17
C ALA A 66 -49.28 47.80 30.67
N ILE A 67 -48.92 47.02 29.65
CA ILE A 67 -49.80 45.99 29.06
C ILE A 67 -49.61 44.64 29.77
N GLU A 68 -48.41 44.31 30.23
CA GLU A 68 -48.14 43.06 30.96
C GLU A 68 -48.80 43.00 32.36
N VAL A 69 -48.98 44.14 33.04
CA VAL A 69 -49.62 44.17 34.37
C VAL A 69 -51.14 43.99 34.30
N SER A 70 -51.76 44.21 33.14
CA SER A 70 -53.22 44.13 32.96
C SER A 70 -53.70 42.74 32.52
N ILE A 71 -52.85 41.94 31.87
CA ILE A 71 -53.18 40.57 31.44
C ILE A 71 -52.94 39.57 32.58
N SER A 72 -52.04 39.91 33.52
CA SER A 72 -51.66 39.05 34.66
C SER A 72 -52.70 38.96 35.80
N LYS A 73 -53.78 39.74 35.76
CA LYS A 73 -54.81 39.75 36.82
C LYS A 73 -56.09 38.97 36.48
N ASN A 74 -56.25 38.48 35.25
CA ASN A 74 -57.43 37.72 34.81
C ASN A 74 -57.17 36.23 34.55
N LEU A 75 -56.01 35.71 34.93
CA LEU A 75 -55.71 34.28 34.88
C LEU A 75 -55.44 33.79 36.31
N GLN A 76 -56.50 33.74 37.12
CA GLN A 76 -56.50 32.89 38.30
C GLN A 76 -56.59 31.43 37.85
N PRO A 77 -55.80 30.50 38.39
CA PRO A 77 -55.94 29.08 38.09
C PRO A 77 -57.25 28.55 38.68
N LEU A 78 -58.07 27.91 37.84
CA LEU A 78 -59.18 27.07 38.31
C LEU A 78 -58.61 25.80 38.97
N PRO A 79 -59.28 25.23 40.00
CA PRO A 79 -58.82 24.01 40.66
C PRO A 79 -58.87 22.82 39.70
N GLU A 80 -57.82 21.99 39.75
CA GLU A 80 -57.77 20.70 39.08
C GLU A 80 -58.80 19.73 39.66
N ASP A 81 -59.66 19.16 38.81
CA ASP A 81 -60.29 17.86 39.08
C ASP A 81 -60.65 17.11 37.79
N SER A 82 -59.95 15.98 37.60
CA SER A 82 -60.41 14.70 37.05
C SER A 82 -60.95 14.60 35.61
N SER A 83 -60.02 14.20 34.72
CA SER A 83 -60.17 13.20 33.64
C SER A 83 -61.21 13.43 32.53
N ALA A 84 -60.83 14.19 31.51
CA ALA A 84 -61.16 13.86 30.13
C ALA A 84 -59.85 13.75 29.36
N LYS A 85 -59.41 12.52 29.09
CA LYS A 85 -58.21 12.25 28.29
C LYS A 85 -58.59 12.53 26.83
N GLU A 86 -58.23 13.71 26.32
CA GLU A 86 -58.30 13.97 24.87
C GLU A 86 -57.46 12.91 24.14
N PRO A 87 -57.98 12.28 23.07
CA PRO A 87 -57.20 11.34 22.30
C PRO A 87 -56.18 12.15 21.49
N THR A 88 -54.94 12.23 21.97
CA THR A 88 -53.80 12.72 21.18
C THR A 88 -53.67 11.89 19.91
N PRO A 89 -53.89 12.45 18.70
CA PRO A 89 -53.53 11.78 17.48
C PRO A 89 -52.17 12.34 17.05
N GLU A 90 -51.13 12.11 17.85
CA GLU A 90 -49.77 12.20 17.31
C GLU A 90 -49.40 10.81 16.83
N VAL A 91 -50.04 10.44 15.73
CA VAL A 91 -49.47 9.47 14.81
C VAL A 91 -48.23 10.15 14.22
N ASP A 92 -47.10 10.05 14.92
CA ASP A 92 -45.82 10.42 14.34
C ASP A 92 -45.60 9.53 13.12
N LEU A 93 -45.77 10.13 11.95
CA LEU A 93 -45.65 9.45 10.65
C LEU A 93 -44.29 8.75 10.54
N ILE A 94 -43.24 9.29 11.16
CA ILE A 94 -41.89 8.70 11.19
C ILE A 94 -41.90 7.43 12.04
N SER A 95 -42.54 7.46 13.22
CA SER A 95 -42.69 6.29 14.09
C SER A 95 -43.52 5.16 13.46
N ILE A 96 -44.55 5.50 12.66
CA ILE A 96 -45.35 4.51 11.90
C ILE A 96 -44.58 3.97 10.70
N LEU A 97 -43.88 4.85 9.97
CA LEU A 97 -43.09 4.45 8.82
C LEU A 97 -41.90 3.58 9.22
N LYS A 98 -41.49 3.58 10.50
CA LYS A 98 -40.35 2.82 11.03
C LYS A 98 -39.16 2.90 10.06
N ILE A 99 -38.87 4.11 9.58
CA ILE A 99 -37.95 4.35 8.46
C ILE A 99 -36.57 3.75 8.76
N SER A 100 -36.14 3.78 10.01
CA SER A 100 -34.91 3.15 10.50
C SER A 100 -34.93 1.61 10.53
N GLU A 101 -36.10 0.98 10.70
CA GLU A 101 -36.23 -0.49 10.71
C GLU A 101 -36.59 -1.07 9.33
N ARG A 102 -37.18 -0.24 8.43
CA ARG A 102 -37.68 -0.65 7.11
C ARG A 102 -36.83 -0.21 5.92
N LEU A 103 -35.78 0.60 6.14
CA LEU A 103 -34.77 0.78 5.12
C LEU A 103 -33.95 -0.52 5.03
N GLU A 104 -34.29 -1.35 4.03
CA GLU A 104 -33.48 -2.47 3.56
C GLU A 104 -32.17 -1.92 2.95
N LEU A 105 -31.30 -1.30 3.75
CA LEU A 105 -30.00 -0.76 3.33
C LEU A 105 -29.03 -1.88 2.89
N ASN A 106 -29.38 -3.15 3.10
CA ASN A 106 -28.47 -4.29 3.06
C ASN A 106 -28.86 -5.43 2.09
N LEU A 107 -29.78 -5.21 1.14
CA LEU A 107 -30.18 -6.25 0.17
C LEU A 107 -29.51 -6.17 -1.22
N GLY A 108 -28.52 -5.30 -1.40
CA GLY A 108 -27.79 -5.20 -2.66
C GLY A 108 -26.63 -6.19 -2.77
N ILE A 109 -26.07 -6.28 -3.97
CA ILE A 109 -24.96 -7.17 -4.28
C ILE A 109 -23.69 -6.61 -3.61
N PRO A 110 -22.98 -7.39 -2.77
CA PRO A 110 -21.75 -6.92 -2.15
C PRO A 110 -20.74 -6.54 -3.23
N PHE A 111 -20.19 -5.34 -3.11
CA PHE A 111 -19.26 -4.77 -4.09
C PHE A 111 -17.92 -4.50 -3.42
N THR A 112 -16.83 -4.90 -4.07
CA THR A 112 -15.47 -4.69 -3.56
C THR A 112 -14.79 -3.61 -4.39
N ILE A 113 -14.32 -2.57 -3.73
CA ILE A 113 -13.39 -1.59 -4.31
C ILE A 113 -11.97 -2.03 -3.97
N ASP A 114 -11.18 -2.23 -5.02
CA ASP A 114 -9.76 -2.54 -4.89
C ASP A 114 -8.96 -1.27 -4.65
N VAL A 115 -8.25 -1.24 -3.52
CA VAL A 115 -7.39 -0.12 -3.14
C VAL A 115 -5.95 -0.54 -3.33
N GLN A 116 -5.26 0.10 -4.26
CA GLN A 116 -3.85 -0.17 -4.48
C GLN A 116 -3.00 0.73 -3.57
N PRO A 117 -2.21 0.16 -2.64
CA PRO A 117 -1.41 0.96 -1.74
C PRO A 117 -0.19 1.53 -2.44
N ASP A 118 0.10 2.81 -2.19
CA ASP A 118 1.39 3.41 -2.52
C ASP A 118 2.42 3.04 -1.44
N THR A 119 3.32 2.12 -1.79
CA THR A 119 4.31 1.59 -0.85
C THR A 119 5.55 2.48 -0.72
N ARG A 120 5.67 3.58 -1.48
CA ARG A 120 6.80 4.53 -1.36
C ARG A 120 6.83 5.18 0.03
N TYR A 121 5.66 5.60 0.53
CA TYR A 121 5.52 6.16 1.88
C TYR A 121 5.78 5.12 2.97
N THR A 122 5.34 3.88 2.73
CA THR A 122 5.63 2.73 3.59
C THR A 122 7.13 2.51 3.72
N LEU A 123 7.84 2.53 2.59
CA LEU A 123 9.30 2.42 2.58
C LEU A 123 9.93 3.53 3.41
N GLN A 124 9.54 4.79 3.22
CA GLN A 124 10.09 5.91 3.98
C GLN A 124 9.87 5.77 5.49
N TYR A 125 8.67 5.37 5.92
CA TYR A 125 8.36 5.12 7.33
C TYR A 125 9.26 4.01 7.92
N LEU A 126 9.32 2.85 7.25
CA LEU A 126 10.13 1.72 7.71
C LEU A 126 11.61 2.09 7.80
N THR A 127 12.09 2.81 6.78
CA THR A 127 13.45 3.30 6.66
C THR A 127 13.82 4.20 7.84
N GLN A 128 12.95 5.14 8.21
CA GLN A 128 13.12 5.98 9.39
C GLN A 128 13.12 5.17 10.69
N CYS A 129 12.13 4.30 10.90
CA CYS A 129 12.03 3.48 12.12
C CYS A 129 13.23 2.56 12.31
N VAL A 130 13.70 1.91 11.25
CA VAL A 130 14.87 1.04 11.32
C VAL A 130 16.12 1.86 11.58
N SER A 131 16.30 3.04 10.96
CA SER A 131 17.48 3.88 11.22
C SER A 131 17.62 4.29 12.68
N LEU A 132 16.50 4.52 13.37
CA LEU A 132 16.47 4.88 14.79
C LEU A 132 16.74 3.67 15.71
N GLN A 133 16.21 2.50 15.37
CA GLN A 133 16.28 1.30 16.22
C GLN A 133 17.51 0.44 15.98
N TYR A 134 18.13 0.54 14.80
CA TYR A 134 19.26 -0.31 14.42
C TYR A 134 20.46 -0.23 15.38
N PRO A 135 20.89 0.97 15.86
CA PRO A 135 22.01 1.08 16.79
C PRO A 135 21.81 0.32 18.11
N ASP A 136 20.56 0.21 18.57
CA ASP A 136 20.20 -0.42 19.84
C ASP A 136 20.03 -1.94 19.74
N LEU A 137 19.90 -2.47 18.52
CA LEU A 137 19.72 -3.90 18.30
C LEU A 137 21.04 -4.64 18.57
N ASN A 138 20.96 -5.78 19.26
CA ASN A 138 22.10 -6.70 19.43
C ASN A 138 22.36 -7.47 18.13
N VAL A 139 22.74 -6.74 17.09
CA VAL A 139 22.97 -7.30 15.77
C VAL A 139 24.31 -8.01 15.73
N LYS A 140 25.27 -7.71 16.63
CA LYS A 140 26.68 -8.14 16.56
C LYS A 140 26.89 -9.63 16.24
N SER A 141 26.02 -10.49 16.74
CA SER A 141 26.07 -11.95 16.55
C SER A 141 25.49 -12.46 15.22
N TYR A 142 24.84 -11.61 14.41
CA TYR A 142 24.11 -11.99 13.20
C TYR A 142 24.65 -11.28 11.96
N ASN A 143 25.43 -11.99 11.14
CA ASN A 143 26.17 -11.39 10.00
C ASN A 143 25.31 -11.12 8.76
N TYR A 144 24.15 -11.76 8.66
CA TYR A 144 23.18 -11.57 7.57
C TYR A 144 22.21 -10.42 7.82
N VAL A 145 22.32 -9.75 8.98
CA VAL A 145 21.38 -8.70 9.41
C VAL A 145 22.00 -7.32 9.21
N SER A 146 21.53 -6.59 8.20
CA SER A 146 21.78 -5.17 7.98
C SER A 146 20.50 -4.35 8.10
N THR A 147 20.63 -3.02 8.11
CA THR A 147 19.49 -2.09 7.99
C THR A 147 18.59 -2.46 6.80
N PHE A 148 19.20 -2.81 5.67
CA PHE A 148 18.48 -3.19 4.45
C PHE A 148 17.79 -4.53 4.54
N SER A 149 18.41 -5.56 5.13
CA SER A 149 17.73 -6.85 5.28
C SER A 149 16.53 -6.76 6.23
N LEU A 150 16.60 -5.89 7.24
CA LEU A 150 15.47 -5.63 8.14
C LEU A 150 14.32 -4.89 7.44
N ILE A 151 14.64 -3.83 6.67
CA ILE A 151 13.62 -3.12 5.88
C ILE A 151 13.02 -4.06 4.83
N GLY A 152 13.85 -4.86 4.14
CA GLY A 152 13.40 -5.85 3.17
C GLY A 152 12.46 -6.88 3.80
N TYR A 153 12.78 -7.38 5.00
CA TYR A 153 11.91 -8.26 5.76
C TYR A 153 10.56 -7.62 6.12
N ASP A 154 10.57 -6.38 6.60
CA ASP A 154 9.36 -5.65 6.94
C ASP A 154 8.47 -5.41 5.71
N ILE A 155 9.07 -5.12 4.54
CA ILE A 155 8.35 -5.01 3.25
C ILE A 155 7.76 -6.35 2.80
N VAL A 156 8.49 -7.47 2.96
CA VAL A 156 7.94 -8.81 2.68
C VAL A 156 6.69 -9.07 3.51
N CYS A 157 6.69 -8.71 4.79
CA CYS A 157 5.52 -8.88 5.67
C CYS A 157 4.32 -8.06 5.17
N ILE A 158 4.55 -6.85 4.67
CA ILE A 158 3.49 -5.98 4.13
C ILE A 158 2.93 -6.58 2.83
N HIS A 159 3.80 -7.03 1.91
CA HIS A 159 3.39 -7.72 0.69
C HIS A 159 2.61 -9.00 0.97
N ALA A 160 3.03 -9.76 1.99
CA ALA A 160 2.31 -10.96 2.43
C ALA A 160 0.90 -10.63 2.95
N ALA A 161 0.73 -9.52 3.69
CA ALA A 161 -0.58 -9.07 4.16
C ALA A 161 -1.50 -8.67 3.00
N LEU A 162 -0.98 -7.97 1.99
CA LEU A 162 -1.74 -7.61 0.79
C LEU A 162 -2.15 -8.86 -0.02
N LEU A 163 -1.23 -9.81 -0.19
CA LEU A 163 -1.53 -11.10 -0.82
C LEU A 163 -2.58 -11.89 -0.04
N TYR A 164 -2.54 -11.83 1.30
CA TYR A 164 -3.57 -12.44 2.15
C TYR A 164 -4.94 -11.82 1.92
N CYS A 165 -5.03 -10.49 1.82
CA CYS A 165 -6.27 -9.79 1.47
C CYS A 165 -6.78 -10.21 0.08
N ASP A 166 -5.90 -10.28 -0.91
CA ASP A 166 -6.25 -10.68 -2.28
C ASP A 166 -6.84 -12.11 -2.35
N LEU A 167 -6.33 -13.03 -1.54
CA LEU A 167 -6.72 -14.44 -1.55
C LEU A 167 -7.96 -14.77 -0.71
N ASN A 168 -8.13 -14.08 0.42
CA ASN A 168 -9.10 -14.48 1.46
C ASN A 168 -10.23 -13.49 1.68
N LYS A 169 -10.09 -12.22 1.31
CA LYS A 169 -11.10 -11.19 1.59
C LYS A 169 -12.02 -10.88 0.41
N ARG A 170 -11.68 -11.38 -0.77
CA ARG A 170 -12.48 -11.21 -1.98
C ARG A 170 -13.33 -12.43 -2.29
N ASN A 171 -14.50 -12.18 -2.87
CA ASN A 171 -15.34 -13.22 -3.46
C ASN A 171 -14.68 -13.84 -4.71
N GLN A 172 -14.05 -13.01 -5.53
CA GLN A 172 -13.30 -13.44 -6.71
C GLN A 172 -11.82 -13.10 -6.55
N ARG A 173 -10.97 -14.12 -6.66
CA ARG A 173 -9.52 -13.96 -6.53
C ARG A 173 -8.94 -13.40 -7.83
N PRO A 174 -8.09 -12.36 -7.79
CA PRO A 174 -7.49 -11.80 -8.99
C PRO A 174 -6.47 -12.76 -9.59
N PHE A 175 -6.21 -12.60 -10.89
CA PHE A 175 -5.37 -13.50 -11.68
C PHE A 175 -3.97 -13.76 -11.08
N HIS A 176 -3.27 -12.71 -10.64
CA HIS A 176 -1.92 -12.81 -10.06
C HIS A 176 -1.88 -13.48 -8.68
N SER A 177 -2.97 -13.42 -7.90
CA SER A 177 -3.03 -14.10 -6.59
C SER A 177 -3.41 -15.58 -6.76
N ARG A 178 -4.23 -15.90 -7.77
CA ARG A 178 -4.78 -17.25 -7.97
C ARG A 178 -3.68 -18.31 -8.11
N ILE A 179 -2.54 -17.96 -8.69
CA ILE A 179 -1.38 -18.85 -8.85
C ILE A 179 -0.84 -19.41 -7.52
N TYR A 180 -1.04 -18.70 -6.40
CA TYR A 180 -0.62 -19.15 -5.07
C TYR A 180 -1.56 -20.20 -4.47
N THR A 181 -2.74 -20.40 -5.07
CA THR A 181 -3.66 -21.48 -4.69
C THR A 181 -3.56 -22.69 -5.60
N THR A 182 -3.19 -22.50 -6.87
CA THR A 182 -3.16 -23.56 -7.87
C THR A 182 -1.80 -24.27 -7.98
N ASN A 183 -0.69 -23.57 -7.73
CA ASN A 183 0.65 -24.15 -7.80
C ASN A 183 1.15 -24.54 -6.40
N MET A 184 1.56 -25.81 -6.22
CA MET A 184 1.98 -26.35 -4.93
C MET A 184 3.16 -25.58 -4.32
N ASN A 185 4.21 -25.30 -5.09
CA ASN A 185 5.40 -24.59 -4.60
C ASN A 185 5.07 -23.17 -4.16
N ARG A 186 4.19 -22.48 -4.91
CA ARG A 186 3.74 -21.13 -4.54
C ARG A 186 2.84 -21.15 -3.31
N LYS A 187 2.04 -22.20 -3.14
CA LYS A 187 1.22 -22.40 -1.95
C LYS A 187 2.10 -22.62 -0.71
N GLU A 188 3.11 -23.48 -0.79
CA GLU A 188 4.08 -23.68 0.31
C GLU A 188 4.82 -22.40 0.67
N PHE A 189 5.20 -21.62 -0.33
CA PHE A 189 5.78 -20.29 -0.11
C PHE A 189 4.79 -19.35 0.59
N TYR A 190 3.54 -19.29 0.14
CA TYR A 190 2.49 -18.51 0.79
C TYR A 190 2.27 -18.94 2.25
N ASP A 191 2.20 -20.24 2.52
CA ASP A 191 2.07 -20.78 3.87
C ASP A 191 3.29 -20.41 4.74
N SER A 192 4.47 -20.32 4.14
CA SER A 192 5.68 -19.84 4.81
C SER A 192 5.61 -18.34 5.12
N LEU A 193 5.07 -17.52 4.20
CA LEU A 193 4.84 -16.10 4.43
C LEU A 193 3.89 -15.84 5.59
N LEU A 194 2.83 -16.65 5.74
CA LEU A 194 1.87 -16.51 6.84
C LEU A 194 2.47 -16.87 8.22
N ARG A 195 3.59 -17.58 8.26
CA ARG A 195 4.31 -17.95 9.50
C ARG A 195 5.36 -16.93 9.91
N LEU A 196 5.58 -15.87 9.12
CA LEU A 196 6.57 -14.85 9.43
C LEU A 196 6.17 -14.06 10.67
N ASN A 197 7.17 -13.73 11.50
CA ASN A 197 6.97 -12.92 12.69
C ASN A 197 6.88 -11.43 12.31
N VAL A 198 5.69 -10.84 12.41
CA VAL A 198 5.51 -9.42 12.10
C VAL A 198 6.19 -8.55 13.15
N SER A 199 7.12 -7.71 12.70
CA SER A 199 7.83 -6.76 13.57
C SER A 199 6.87 -5.71 14.15
N SER A 200 7.24 -5.13 15.30
CA SER A 200 6.46 -4.05 15.92
C SER A 200 6.33 -2.81 15.01
N ARG A 201 7.30 -2.59 14.12
CA ARG A 201 7.30 -1.48 13.13
C ARG A 201 6.32 -1.72 11.99
N ALA A 202 6.26 -2.94 11.45
CA ALA A 202 5.37 -3.27 10.34
C ALA A 202 3.91 -3.48 10.78
N ARG A 203 3.69 -3.91 12.04
CA ARG A 203 2.36 -4.17 12.61
C ARG A 203 1.34 -3.02 12.43
N PRO A 204 1.63 -1.75 12.79
CA PRO A 204 0.65 -0.67 12.61
C PRO A 204 0.27 -0.48 11.13
N LEU A 205 1.22 -0.64 10.20
CA LEU A 205 0.93 -0.56 8.77
C LEU A 205 0.02 -1.70 8.31
N ILE A 206 0.32 -2.92 8.71
CA ILE A 206 -0.48 -4.10 8.35
C ILE A 206 -1.90 -4.00 8.91
N ASN A 207 -2.06 -3.52 10.15
CA ASN A 207 -3.38 -3.30 10.75
C ASN A 207 -4.20 -2.26 9.99
N ASN A 208 -3.55 -1.24 9.41
CA ASN A 208 -4.23 -0.24 8.58
C ASN A 208 -4.49 -0.74 7.14
N LEU A 209 -3.84 -1.83 6.73
CA LEU A 209 -4.03 -2.50 5.43
C LEU A 209 -5.01 -3.68 5.52
N THR A 210 -5.91 -3.69 6.51
CA THR A 210 -7.00 -4.67 6.55
C THR A 210 -8.17 -4.19 5.72
N SER A 211 -8.90 -5.12 5.07
CA SER A 211 -10.16 -4.78 4.41
C SER A 211 -11.16 -4.17 5.41
N THR A 212 -11.83 -3.10 4.99
CA THR A 212 -12.83 -2.39 5.78
C THR A 212 -14.13 -2.26 4.99
N TYR A 213 -15.25 -2.17 5.70
CA TYR A 213 -16.55 -1.85 5.11
C TYR A 213 -16.82 -0.36 5.28
N ASP A 214 -17.52 0.21 4.31
CA ASP A 214 -18.01 1.58 4.42
C ASP A 214 -19.06 1.68 5.53
N GLU A 215 -18.94 2.68 6.41
CA GLU A 215 -19.88 2.86 7.53
C GLU A 215 -21.29 3.24 7.05
N GLN A 216 -21.39 3.91 5.90
CA GLN A 216 -22.67 4.33 5.32
C GLN A 216 -23.26 3.27 4.39
N LEU A 217 -22.40 2.51 3.71
CA LEU A 217 -22.78 1.46 2.76
C LEU A 217 -22.16 0.12 3.16
N ALA A 218 -22.81 -0.61 4.07
CA ALA A 218 -22.26 -1.86 4.63
C ALA A 218 -21.98 -2.98 3.59
N GLN A 219 -22.53 -2.89 2.39
CA GLN A 219 -22.25 -3.81 1.27
C GLN A 219 -20.98 -3.45 0.49
N LEU A 220 -20.46 -2.23 0.67
CA LEU A 220 -19.28 -1.73 0.02
C LEU A 220 -18.05 -2.06 0.86
N GLN A 221 -17.16 -2.87 0.29
CA GLN A 221 -15.93 -3.30 0.95
C GLN A 221 -14.71 -2.70 0.25
N TYR A 222 -13.87 -1.99 0.97
CA TYR A 222 -12.55 -1.58 0.49
C TYR A 222 -11.55 -2.68 0.83
N THR A 223 -10.91 -3.26 -0.17
CA THR A 223 -9.90 -4.31 0.03
C THR A 223 -8.57 -3.86 -0.55
N PRO A 224 -7.55 -3.67 0.30
CA PRO A 224 -6.23 -3.34 -0.17
C PRO A 224 -5.57 -4.57 -0.80
N GLY A 225 -4.86 -4.37 -1.91
CA GLY A 225 -4.12 -5.45 -2.55
C GLY A 225 -3.67 -5.12 -3.97
N TYR A 226 -3.32 -6.15 -4.74
CA TYR A 226 -2.72 -5.98 -6.06
C TYR A 226 -3.67 -6.29 -7.22
N ALA A 227 -4.97 -6.50 -6.96
CA ALA A 227 -5.99 -6.78 -8.00
C ALA A 227 -5.90 -5.84 -9.21
N GLY A 228 -5.78 -4.54 -8.94
CA GLY A 228 -5.71 -3.48 -9.96
C GLY A 228 -4.33 -3.25 -10.57
N PHE A 229 -3.29 -3.95 -10.11
CA PHE A 229 -1.90 -3.64 -10.45
C PHE A 229 -1.66 -3.73 -11.97
N LYS A 230 -1.20 -2.61 -12.53
CA LYS A 230 -0.75 -2.46 -13.90
C LYS A 230 0.71 -2.03 -13.89
N PHE A 231 1.57 -2.92 -14.37
CA PHE A 231 3.02 -2.69 -14.32
C PHE A 231 3.47 -1.34 -14.91
N LEU A 232 2.91 -0.90 -16.05
CA LEU A 232 3.36 0.34 -16.69
C LEU A 232 2.99 1.61 -15.91
N THR A 233 1.94 1.57 -15.10
CA THR A 233 1.47 2.73 -14.33
C THR A 233 1.91 2.70 -12.87
N ASP A 234 2.10 1.50 -12.31
CA ASP A 234 2.24 1.35 -10.86
C ASP A 234 3.58 0.75 -10.42
N PHE A 235 4.49 0.49 -11.36
CA PHE A 235 5.81 -0.06 -11.05
C PHE A 235 6.57 0.78 -10.02
N ASP A 236 6.54 2.11 -10.18
CA ASP A 236 7.18 3.08 -9.29
C ASP A 236 6.46 3.25 -7.93
N HIS A 237 5.19 2.83 -7.84
CA HIS A 237 4.38 2.91 -6.62
C HIS A 237 4.51 1.65 -5.74
N THR A 238 5.03 0.55 -6.30
CA THR A 238 5.16 -0.75 -5.63
C THR A 238 6.63 -1.11 -5.46
N ILE A 239 7.17 -0.85 -4.26
CA ILE A 239 8.56 -1.14 -3.91
C ILE A 239 8.72 -2.64 -3.66
N PRO A 240 9.49 -3.36 -4.49
CA PRO A 240 9.77 -4.77 -4.26
C PRO A 240 10.74 -4.92 -3.08
N SER A 241 10.55 -5.95 -2.25
CA SER A 241 11.51 -6.26 -1.18
C SER A 241 12.90 -6.62 -1.73
N LEU A 242 12.93 -7.13 -2.97
CA LEU A 242 14.16 -7.46 -3.70
C LEU A 242 15.14 -6.28 -3.80
N LEU A 243 14.64 -5.04 -3.91
CA LEU A 243 15.45 -3.83 -3.89
C LEU A 243 16.36 -3.79 -2.65
N MET A 244 15.79 -4.06 -1.48
CA MET A 244 16.50 -4.01 -0.20
C MET A 244 17.47 -5.19 -0.05
N LEU A 245 17.11 -6.35 -0.59
CA LEU A 245 17.99 -7.52 -0.58
C LEU A 245 19.21 -7.30 -1.50
N TYR A 246 19.03 -6.70 -2.67
CA TYR A 246 20.15 -6.28 -3.53
C TYR A 246 21.02 -5.23 -2.86
N ALA A 247 20.43 -4.24 -2.21
CA ALA A 247 21.16 -3.24 -1.43
C ALA A 247 22.04 -3.89 -0.34
N HIS A 248 21.50 -4.85 0.40
CA HIS A 248 22.28 -5.64 1.36
C HIS A 248 23.43 -6.40 0.69
N GLN A 249 23.14 -7.11 -0.42
CA GLN A 249 24.11 -7.94 -1.11
C GLN A 249 25.28 -7.13 -1.68
N ILE A 250 25.01 -5.95 -2.22
CA ILE A 250 26.02 -5.02 -2.73
C ILE A 250 26.89 -4.54 -1.58
N LEU A 251 26.30 -4.06 -0.48
CA LEU A 251 27.09 -3.61 0.67
C LEU A 251 27.95 -4.72 1.30
N ALA A 252 27.49 -5.97 1.26
CA ALA A 252 28.26 -7.13 1.69
C ALA A 252 29.35 -7.55 0.68
N SER A 253 29.27 -7.11 -0.57
CA SER A 253 30.21 -7.48 -1.65
C SER A 253 31.33 -6.47 -1.83
N PHE A 254 31.09 -5.19 -1.53
CA PHE A 254 32.10 -4.15 -1.68
C PHE A 254 33.00 -4.03 -0.45
N PRO A 255 34.29 -3.72 -0.65
CA PRO A 255 35.21 -3.52 0.47
C PRO A 255 34.86 -2.24 1.27
N THR A 256 35.32 -2.22 2.53
CA THR A 256 35.07 -1.12 3.47
C THR A 256 35.74 0.20 3.07
N ASN A 257 36.48 0.29 1.98
CA ASN A 257 37.06 1.52 1.44
C ASN A 257 36.53 1.88 0.05
N ALA A 258 35.52 1.16 -0.46
CA ALA A 258 34.92 1.47 -1.76
C ALA A 258 34.35 2.90 -1.78
N GLN A 259 34.53 3.57 -2.93
CA GLN A 259 34.00 4.91 -3.15
C GLN A 259 32.46 4.88 -3.18
N PRO A 260 31.76 5.76 -2.46
CA PRO A 260 30.29 5.74 -2.38
C PRO A 260 29.60 5.76 -3.75
N ASN A 261 30.10 6.57 -4.68
CA ASN A 261 29.54 6.68 -6.03
C ASN A 261 29.61 5.36 -6.80
N THR A 262 30.71 4.61 -6.68
CA THR A 262 30.86 3.30 -7.34
C THR A 262 29.84 2.29 -6.81
N VAL A 263 29.62 2.28 -5.50
CA VAL A 263 28.63 1.38 -4.86
C VAL A 263 27.21 1.75 -5.27
N LEU A 264 26.90 3.05 -5.35
CA LEU A 264 25.61 3.54 -5.83
C LEU A 264 25.37 3.21 -7.31
N THR A 265 26.37 3.39 -8.17
CA THR A 265 26.27 3.03 -9.59
C THR A 265 25.97 1.54 -9.76
N GLU A 266 26.66 0.66 -9.02
CA GLU A 266 26.41 -0.78 -9.08
C GLU A 266 24.98 -1.13 -8.64
N LEU A 267 24.46 -0.45 -7.60
CA LEU A 267 23.08 -0.63 -7.16
C LEU A 267 22.09 -0.20 -8.24
N PHE A 268 22.25 0.99 -8.80
CA PHE A 268 21.29 1.53 -9.77
C PHE A 268 21.22 0.72 -11.06
N GLN A 269 22.28 -0.02 -11.41
CA GLN A 269 22.34 -0.90 -12.57
C GLN A 269 21.69 -2.27 -12.35
N GLN A 270 21.36 -2.66 -11.11
CA GLN A 270 20.74 -3.97 -10.87
C GLN A 270 19.35 -4.05 -11.52
N ILE A 271 19.13 -5.15 -12.23
CA ILE A 271 17.86 -5.45 -12.88
C ILE A 271 16.90 -6.03 -11.84
N LEU A 272 15.76 -5.38 -11.65
CA LEU A 272 14.69 -5.87 -10.79
C LEU A 272 13.79 -6.85 -11.55
N THR A 273 13.45 -6.53 -12.79
CA THR A 273 12.59 -7.38 -13.63
C THR A 273 12.76 -7.04 -15.11
N THR A 274 12.34 -7.97 -15.96
CA THR A 274 12.32 -7.80 -17.42
C THR A 274 10.89 -7.95 -17.91
N LYS A 275 10.36 -6.96 -18.61
CA LYS A 275 9.02 -7.00 -19.19
C LYS A 275 9.07 -6.51 -20.64
N ASP A 276 8.43 -7.25 -21.54
CA ASP A 276 8.32 -6.91 -22.97
C ASP A 276 9.68 -6.66 -23.65
N GLY A 277 10.73 -7.38 -23.21
CA GLY A 277 12.11 -7.22 -23.70
C GLY A 277 12.89 -6.06 -23.08
N CYS A 278 12.25 -5.23 -22.26
CA CYS A 278 12.88 -4.13 -21.54
C CYS A 278 13.32 -4.55 -20.14
N SER A 279 14.53 -4.18 -19.74
CA SER A 279 15.05 -4.40 -18.37
C SER A 279 14.74 -3.20 -17.49
N TYR A 280 14.03 -3.43 -16.39
CA TYR A 280 13.69 -2.41 -15.40
C TYR A 280 14.65 -2.53 -14.23
N THR A 281 15.43 -1.48 -14.02
CA THR A 281 16.49 -1.41 -13.01
C THR A 281 16.03 -0.69 -11.75
N ILE A 282 16.83 -0.77 -10.69
CA ILE A 282 16.62 0.04 -9.48
C ILE A 282 16.60 1.55 -9.80
N SER A 283 17.41 2.00 -10.76
CA SER A 283 17.40 3.39 -11.23
C SER A 283 16.02 3.82 -11.75
N ASN A 284 15.35 2.95 -12.52
CA ASN A 284 14.01 3.23 -13.03
C ASN A 284 12.96 3.32 -11.93
N LEU A 285 13.15 2.61 -10.82
CA LEU A 285 12.20 2.55 -9.71
C LEU A 285 12.34 3.76 -8.76
N LEU A 286 13.55 4.03 -8.30
CA LEU A 286 13.80 5.07 -7.29
C LEU A 286 13.93 6.47 -7.89
N GLY A 287 14.12 6.57 -9.20
CA GLY A 287 14.78 7.72 -9.80
C GLY A 287 16.28 7.58 -9.61
N GLY A 288 17.07 7.78 -10.66
CA GLY A 288 18.51 7.58 -10.58
C GLY A 288 19.21 8.17 -11.80
N PRO A 289 20.54 7.97 -11.91
CA PRO A 289 21.28 8.39 -13.08
C PRO A 289 20.75 7.65 -14.31
N TYR A 290 20.29 8.42 -15.29
CA TYR A 290 19.98 7.94 -16.64
C TYR A 290 20.92 8.63 -17.62
N VAL A 291 21.34 7.88 -18.64
CA VAL A 291 22.18 8.41 -19.71
C VAL A 291 21.26 8.92 -20.80
N SER A 292 21.30 10.22 -21.06
CA SER A 292 20.62 10.87 -22.18
C SER A 292 21.67 11.60 -23.00
N ASP A 293 21.81 11.24 -24.28
CA ASP A 293 22.70 11.92 -25.23
C ASP A 293 24.13 12.18 -24.71
N ASN A 294 24.79 11.12 -24.22
CA ASN A 294 26.13 11.14 -23.61
C ASN A 294 26.27 11.93 -22.29
N ASP A 295 25.18 12.46 -21.74
CA ASP A 295 25.17 13.15 -20.45
C ASP A 295 24.46 12.29 -19.40
N THR A 296 25.07 12.16 -18.22
CA THR A 296 24.47 11.40 -17.11
C THR A 296 23.64 12.36 -16.28
N ARG A 297 22.32 12.27 -16.41
CA ARG A 297 21.38 13.11 -15.65
C ARG A 297 20.80 12.30 -14.51
N ILE A 298 20.72 12.90 -13.33
CA ILE A 298 20.09 12.29 -12.15
C ILE A 298 18.70 12.91 -12.03
N HIS A 299 17.67 12.07 -12.02
CA HIS A 299 16.34 12.53 -11.64
C HIS A 299 16.21 12.47 -10.12
N GLU A 300 16.57 13.55 -9.44
CA GLU A 300 16.38 13.66 -7.99
C GLU A 300 14.89 13.71 -7.65
N ASN A 301 14.45 12.82 -6.76
CA ASN A 301 13.13 12.87 -6.17
C ASN A 301 13.23 12.59 -4.66
N TRP A 302 12.16 12.88 -3.93
CA TRP A 302 12.12 12.73 -2.47
C TRP A 302 12.39 11.30 -1.99
N LEU A 303 12.03 10.29 -2.80
CA LEU A 303 12.23 8.87 -2.48
C LEU A 303 13.70 8.50 -2.61
N LEU A 304 14.36 8.91 -3.70
CA LEU A 304 15.79 8.76 -3.94
C LEU A 304 16.59 9.43 -2.83
N THR A 305 16.29 10.69 -2.51
CA THR A 305 16.99 11.42 -1.43
C THR A 305 16.87 10.70 -0.08
N THR A 306 15.69 10.14 0.22
CA THR A 306 15.47 9.35 1.44
C THR A 306 16.29 8.06 1.42
N PHE A 307 16.29 7.35 0.29
CA PHE A 307 17.00 6.10 0.13
C PHE A 307 18.52 6.30 0.22
N GLU A 308 19.08 7.27 -0.50
CA GLU A 308 20.51 7.59 -0.50
C GLU A 308 21.02 7.99 0.89
N ARG A 309 20.19 8.67 1.69
CA ARG A 309 20.53 9.01 3.08
C ARG A 309 20.86 7.78 3.92
N ILE A 310 20.29 6.62 3.63
CA ILE A 310 20.52 5.38 4.39
C ILE A 310 21.41 4.39 3.65
N PHE A 311 21.43 4.44 2.31
CA PHE A 311 22.33 3.64 1.49
C PHE A 311 23.75 4.18 1.45
N ASN A 312 23.95 5.45 1.83
CA ASN A 312 25.29 6.01 1.94
C ASN A 312 26.19 5.07 2.79
N PRO A 313 27.22 4.44 2.19
CA PRO A 313 28.01 3.42 2.86
C PRO A 313 28.77 3.98 4.07
N VAL A 314 29.00 5.29 4.15
CA VAL A 314 29.56 5.95 5.33
C VAL A 314 28.56 5.97 6.47
N ILE A 315 27.30 6.32 6.19
CA ILE A 315 26.22 6.35 7.19
C ILE A 315 25.90 4.92 7.61
N ASN A 316 25.81 3.99 6.67
CA ASN A 316 25.56 2.59 6.99
C ASN A 316 26.68 2.00 7.86
N ARG A 317 27.94 2.38 7.66
CA ARG A 317 29.04 2.01 8.56
C ARG A 317 28.97 2.68 9.92
N SER A 318 28.51 3.93 10.03
CA SER A 318 28.28 4.52 11.35
C SER A 318 27.16 3.81 12.11
N LEU A 319 26.17 3.27 11.40
CA LEU A 319 25.05 2.52 11.97
C LEU A 319 25.43 1.07 12.26
N ALA A 320 26.21 0.44 11.38
CA ALA A 320 26.75 -0.89 11.55
C ALA A 320 27.99 -0.79 12.43
N LEU A 321 27.82 -1.05 13.74
CA LEU A 321 28.90 -1.13 14.74
C LEU A 321 29.91 -2.29 14.46
N ARG A 322 30.10 -2.71 13.21
CA ARG A 322 30.75 -3.95 12.79
C ARG A 322 31.61 -3.80 11.54
N PRO A 323 32.66 -4.63 11.42
CA PRO A 323 33.61 -4.55 10.32
C PRO A 323 33.17 -5.21 9.00
N SER A 324 32.27 -6.21 9.00
CA SER A 324 31.86 -6.92 7.77
C SER A 324 30.44 -7.52 7.82
N LEU A 325 29.74 -7.51 6.68
CA LEU A 325 28.45 -8.18 6.45
C LEU A 325 28.64 -9.48 5.66
N ALA A 326 27.78 -10.48 5.88
CA ALA A 326 27.78 -11.72 5.10
C ALA A 326 26.76 -11.65 3.96
N LYS A 327 27.12 -12.19 2.80
CA LYS A 327 26.25 -12.27 1.63
C LYS A 327 25.06 -13.19 1.88
N LEU A 328 23.88 -12.81 1.38
CA LEU A 328 22.70 -13.68 1.39
C LEU A 328 22.84 -14.75 0.30
N HIS A 329 22.27 -15.93 0.56
CA HIS A 329 22.34 -17.05 -0.38
C HIS A 329 21.44 -16.80 -1.59
N SER A 330 21.98 -16.93 -2.81
CA SER A 330 21.38 -16.47 -4.07
C SER A 330 20.01 -17.07 -4.40
N TYR A 331 19.69 -18.26 -3.88
CA TYR A 331 18.39 -18.91 -4.11
C TYR A 331 17.21 -18.06 -3.60
N PHE A 332 17.43 -17.19 -2.61
CA PHE A 332 16.37 -16.33 -2.05
C PHE A 332 15.97 -15.18 -2.99
N LEU A 333 16.84 -14.78 -3.93
CA LEU A 333 16.63 -13.62 -4.82
C LEU A 333 15.77 -13.94 -6.05
N HIS A 334 15.61 -15.23 -6.40
CA HIS A 334 14.84 -15.67 -7.57
C HIS A 334 13.39 -16.06 -7.28
N PHE A 335 12.99 -16.09 -5.99
CA PHE A 335 11.64 -16.49 -5.56
C PHE A 335 10.69 -15.33 -5.30
N VAL A 336 11.22 -14.11 -5.12
CA VAL A 336 10.48 -12.85 -4.98
C VAL A 336 10.41 -12.17 -6.33
#